data_AF-A0A316U2Q3-F1
#
_entry.id   AF-A0A316U2Q3-F1
#
_cell.length_a   1.000
_cell.length_b   1.000
_cell.length_c   1.000
_cell.angle_alpha   90.00
_cell.angle_beta   90.00
_cell.angle_gamma   90.00
#
_symmetry.space_group_name_H-M   'P 1'
#
loop_
_entity.id
_entity.type
_entity.pdbx_description
1 polymer ?
#
loop_
_entity_poly.entity_id
_entity_poly.type
_entity_poly.pdbx_seq_one_letter_code
_entity_poly.pdbx_strand_id
1 'polypeptide(L)'
;MSLHSSPHSNAGHAPNALPSAYPTWPTLVLSALHPQLLILYTYFALIAFLLHRVVFKSIFAERVPSKGREVEAATWAALAVLSLGSTWTYMFRYFSASYQAWLARANLTSQGVPAIPVCEPGTSLLRGLLSSSPCHISYAASHLQRCTLWLSSTSLFLEAWNKVVDNEANYWWSLEVCLFTVGAWTIFLQTQRRRLGVPQLWAYMLLGQTVAISFAACLFNVALALRPLPEGSLVQTAALRSSSADEALPGQVLEVQEEVITEEAQDEDRTTGGKIVSQTIKRKTISQYLIEAPSTHPSLASRLLLWSLTLLAAFSLKDRPTTALSVAVMHLLPLALTLPHQWLHRLEESIEHRLLSPKAGDEDEAGIHASNARLQGILRPSSLLAVLAGWGFLMKAWTTIALSRTITTSVSAYDRVHLGRATLLRNLIYPITFHSHPAQSSISSDAVGLALFTMLFIALDAYHLPQSVARLGSPPPEETRLQKRDPKTTTTIPARLSFTQHHLFAGWYAPSVLLVLLTPVLGPMTTFPAWLSLRELQLEKAELEDERLLRAEAGEGVGLVVKETREEIVSTRPAAKK
;
A
#
# COMPACT_ATOMS: atom_id res chain seq x y z
N MET A 1 -29.68 -29.96 -78.14
CA MET A 1 -28.74 -28.83 -78.31
C MET A 1 -27.76 -28.87 -77.14
N SER A 2 -26.56 -29.39 -77.40
CA SER A 2 -25.48 -29.56 -76.45
C SER A 2 -24.63 -28.28 -76.44
N LEU A 3 -24.65 -27.54 -75.33
CA LEU A 3 -23.76 -26.40 -75.08
C LEU A 3 -22.64 -26.89 -74.15
N HIS A 4 -21.59 -27.41 -74.77
CA HIS A 4 -20.29 -27.59 -74.14
C HIS A 4 -19.64 -26.20 -73.98
N SER A 5 -19.72 -25.63 -72.78
CA SER A 5 -18.84 -24.54 -72.37
C SER A 5 -17.56 -25.14 -71.79
N SER A 6 -16.48 -25.04 -72.56
CA SER A 6 -15.12 -25.34 -72.11
C SER A 6 -14.73 -24.42 -70.95
N PRO A 7 -14.22 -24.91 -69.82
CA PRO A 7 -13.61 -24.06 -68.81
C PRO A 7 -12.27 -23.58 -69.34
N HIS A 8 -12.16 -22.28 -69.64
CA HIS A 8 -10.86 -21.64 -69.84
C HIS A 8 -10.05 -21.78 -68.55
N SER A 9 -9.06 -22.66 -68.59
CA SER A 9 -7.95 -22.70 -67.66
C SER A 9 -7.14 -21.41 -67.81
N ASN A 10 -7.42 -20.43 -66.95
CA ASN A 10 -6.54 -19.29 -66.72
C ASN A 10 -5.24 -19.82 -66.09
N ALA A 11 -4.33 -20.28 -66.96
CA ALA A 11 -2.96 -20.52 -66.62
C ALA A 11 -2.28 -19.20 -66.26
N GLY A 12 -1.61 -19.19 -65.11
CA GLY A 12 -0.40 -18.37 -64.96
C GLY A 12 -0.50 -17.10 -64.14
N HIS A 13 -1.30 -17.03 -63.09
CA HIS A 13 -0.86 -16.30 -61.90
C HIS A 13 -0.53 -17.38 -60.87
N ALA A 14 0.76 -17.70 -60.73
CA ALA A 14 1.20 -18.48 -59.58
C ALA A 14 0.68 -17.73 -58.35
N PRO A 15 -0.24 -18.30 -57.54
CA PRO A 15 -0.80 -17.60 -56.38
C PRO A 15 0.25 -17.29 -55.29
N ASN A 16 1.53 -17.59 -55.58
CA ASN A 16 2.69 -17.38 -54.74
C ASN A 16 3.83 -16.63 -55.47
N ALA A 17 3.58 -15.95 -56.60
CA ALA A 17 4.56 -15.02 -57.14
C ALA A 17 4.74 -13.88 -56.13
N LEU A 18 5.74 -14.05 -55.27
CA LEU A 18 6.06 -13.14 -54.18
C LEU A 18 6.24 -11.73 -54.75
N PRO A 19 5.64 -10.69 -54.12
CA PRO A 19 5.91 -9.33 -54.51
C PRO A 19 7.43 -9.10 -54.53
N SER A 20 7.92 -8.41 -55.56
CA SER A 20 9.34 -8.35 -55.94
C SER A 20 10.29 -7.71 -54.92
N ALA A 21 9.77 -7.22 -53.79
CA ALA A 21 10.58 -6.70 -52.71
C ALA A 21 10.13 -7.31 -51.38
N TYR A 22 10.88 -8.30 -50.90
CA TYR A 22 10.80 -8.66 -49.48
C TYR A 22 11.10 -7.42 -48.64
N PRO A 23 10.42 -7.22 -47.50
CA PRO A 23 10.79 -6.23 -46.50
C PRO A 23 12.28 -6.33 -46.20
N THR A 24 12.98 -5.21 -46.36
CA THR A 24 14.41 -5.13 -46.07
C THR A 24 14.61 -4.91 -44.57
N TRP A 25 15.83 -5.09 -44.06
CA TRP A 25 16.19 -4.71 -42.68
C TRP A 25 15.71 -3.30 -42.30
N PRO A 26 15.86 -2.26 -43.16
CA PRO A 26 15.25 -0.95 -42.93
C PRO A 26 13.74 -0.99 -42.65
N THR A 27 12.96 -1.77 -43.41
CA THR A 27 11.51 -1.91 -43.20
C THR A 27 11.21 -2.53 -41.83
N LEU A 28 11.97 -3.56 -41.43
CA LEU A 28 11.85 -4.18 -40.12
C LEU A 28 12.15 -3.18 -39.00
N VAL A 29 13.26 -2.44 -39.09
CA VAL A 29 13.67 -1.45 -38.09
C VAL A 29 12.66 -0.31 -37.99
N LEU A 30 12.22 0.24 -39.12
CA LEU A 30 11.18 1.28 -39.13
C LEU A 30 9.87 0.79 -38.53
N SER A 31 9.48 -0.46 -38.81
CA SER A 31 8.29 -1.06 -38.20
C SER A 31 8.47 -1.23 -36.68
N ALA A 32 9.64 -1.68 -36.23
CA ALA A 32 9.95 -1.82 -34.80
C ALA A 32 9.98 -0.48 -34.05
N LEU A 33 10.41 0.59 -34.72
CA LEU A 33 10.47 1.95 -34.17
C LEU A 33 9.15 2.74 -34.34
N HIS A 34 8.07 2.09 -34.78
CA HIS A 34 6.80 2.76 -34.94
C HIS A 34 6.28 3.30 -33.60
N PRO A 35 5.75 4.55 -33.52
CA PRO A 35 5.38 5.19 -32.25
C PRO A 35 4.44 4.35 -31.36
N GLN A 36 3.49 3.64 -31.96
CA GLN A 36 2.55 2.80 -31.22
C GLN A 36 3.21 1.58 -30.56
N LEU A 37 4.20 0.98 -31.22
CA LEU A 37 5.00 -0.10 -30.63
C LEU A 37 5.95 0.45 -29.56
N LEU A 38 6.51 1.64 -29.79
CA LEU A 38 7.33 2.30 -28.77
C LEU A 38 6.54 2.58 -27.49
N ILE A 39 5.26 2.98 -27.56
CA ILE A 39 4.39 3.13 -26.37
C ILE A 39 4.23 1.79 -25.65
N LEU A 40 4.00 0.70 -26.38
CA LEU A 40 3.89 -0.63 -25.78
C LEU A 40 5.22 -1.06 -25.14
N TYR A 41 6.36 -0.82 -25.80
CA TYR A 41 7.68 -1.12 -25.28
C TYR A 41 8.01 -0.28 -24.05
N THR A 42 7.70 1.01 -24.04
CA THR A 42 7.92 1.87 -22.88
C THR A 42 7.05 1.46 -21.70
N TYR A 43 5.83 0.98 -21.96
CA TYR A 43 4.98 0.40 -20.91
C TYR A 43 5.60 -0.86 -20.28
N PHE A 44 6.09 -1.81 -21.08
CA PHE A 44 6.80 -2.99 -20.55
C PHE A 44 8.12 -2.62 -19.87
N ALA A 45 8.88 -1.67 -20.42
CA ALA A 45 10.10 -1.17 -19.82
C ALA A 45 9.82 -0.48 -18.48
N LEU A 46 8.71 0.27 -18.36
CA LEU A 46 8.25 0.86 -17.10
C LEU A 46 7.94 -0.22 -16.08
N ILE A 47 7.21 -1.28 -16.45
CA ILE A 47 6.93 -2.41 -15.55
C ILE A 47 8.23 -3.07 -15.09
N ALA A 48 9.16 -3.36 -16.00
CA ALA A 48 10.46 -3.95 -15.66
C ALA A 48 11.28 -3.02 -14.75
N PHE A 49 11.27 -1.72 -15.01
CA PHE A 49 11.91 -0.72 -14.15
C PHE A 49 11.28 -0.66 -12.76
N LEU A 50 9.96 -0.67 -12.65
CA LEU A 50 9.24 -0.65 -11.37
C LEU A 50 9.49 -1.93 -10.59
N LEU A 51 9.44 -3.09 -11.24
CA LEU A 51 9.82 -4.37 -10.64
C LEU A 51 11.26 -4.31 -10.15
N HIS A 52 12.19 -3.82 -10.96
CA HIS A 52 13.58 -3.69 -10.55
C HIS A 52 13.73 -2.78 -9.32
N ARG A 53 13.06 -1.62 -9.32
CA ARG A 53 13.07 -0.68 -8.19
C ARG A 53 12.46 -1.30 -6.92
N VAL A 54 11.27 -1.86 -7.01
CA VAL A 54 10.57 -2.49 -5.89
C VAL A 54 11.35 -3.69 -5.36
N VAL A 55 11.70 -4.64 -6.23
CA VAL A 55 12.34 -5.90 -5.81
C VAL A 55 13.78 -5.68 -5.35
N PHE A 56 14.62 -4.99 -6.13
CA PHE A 56 16.03 -4.85 -5.75
C PHE A 56 16.26 -3.78 -4.69
N LYS A 57 15.63 -2.60 -4.81
CA LYS A 57 15.91 -1.51 -3.86
C LYS A 57 15.06 -1.56 -2.59
N SER A 58 13.81 -2.02 -2.66
CA SER A 58 12.97 -2.06 -1.45
C SER A 58 12.97 -3.42 -0.76
N ILE A 59 13.04 -4.53 -1.51
CA ILE A 59 12.97 -5.87 -0.90
C ILE A 59 14.38 -6.41 -0.58
N PHE A 60 15.32 -6.36 -1.53
CA PHE A 60 16.63 -6.99 -1.34
C PHE A 60 17.65 -6.12 -0.60
N ALA A 61 17.68 -4.80 -0.86
CA ALA A 61 18.68 -3.92 -0.24
C ALA A 61 18.56 -3.78 1.28
N GLU A 62 17.38 -4.03 1.84
CA GLU A 62 17.07 -3.86 3.26
C GLU A 62 16.86 -5.21 3.98
N ARG A 63 17.30 -6.32 3.37
CA ARG A 63 17.19 -7.65 3.98
C ARG A 63 18.07 -7.76 5.20
N VAL A 64 17.44 -7.83 6.36
CA VAL A 64 18.02 -8.43 7.56
C VAL A 64 17.20 -9.67 7.87
N PRO A 65 17.74 -10.89 7.69
CA PRO A 65 16.99 -12.12 7.91
C PRO A 65 16.58 -12.22 9.38
N SER A 66 15.31 -11.91 9.67
CA SER A 66 14.71 -12.23 10.97
C SER A 66 14.24 -13.68 10.93
N LYS A 67 14.84 -14.51 11.81
CA LYS A 67 14.44 -15.92 11.96
C LYS A 67 12.95 -15.95 12.29
N GLY A 68 12.15 -16.56 11.40
CA GLY A 68 10.70 -16.75 11.58
C GLY A 68 9.81 -16.02 10.58
N ARG A 69 10.27 -14.94 9.92
CA ARG A 69 9.47 -14.22 8.90
C ARG A 69 9.71 -14.68 7.47
N GLU A 70 10.63 -15.63 7.27
CA GLU A 70 10.93 -16.19 5.94
C GLU A 70 9.72 -16.90 5.34
N VAL A 71 8.96 -17.65 6.15
CA VAL A 71 7.73 -18.33 5.72
C VAL A 71 6.66 -17.32 5.33
N GLU A 72 6.52 -16.24 6.11
CA GLU A 72 5.60 -15.12 5.79
C GLU A 72 5.98 -14.49 4.44
N ALA A 73 7.25 -14.12 4.26
CA ALA A 73 7.75 -13.54 3.01
C ALA A 73 7.57 -14.48 1.81
N ALA A 74 7.85 -15.78 1.99
CA ALA A 74 7.66 -16.79 0.95
C ALA A 74 6.18 -16.95 0.58
N THR A 75 5.28 -16.90 1.56
CA THR A 75 3.83 -16.97 1.34
C THR A 75 3.35 -15.76 0.52
N TRP A 76 3.79 -14.55 0.88
CA TRP A 76 3.48 -13.34 0.12
C TRP A 76 4.07 -13.36 -1.29
N ALA A 77 5.29 -13.88 -1.47
CA ALA A 77 5.90 -14.01 -2.78
C ALA A 77 5.16 -15.03 -3.66
N ALA A 78 4.75 -16.17 -3.10
CA ALA A 78 3.94 -17.15 -3.80
C ALA A 78 2.59 -16.56 -4.24
N LEU A 79 1.90 -15.83 -3.35
CA LEU A 79 0.65 -15.16 -3.68
C LEU A 79 0.84 -14.07 -4.74
N ALA A 80 1.96 -13.34 -4.72
CA ALA A 80 2.32 -12.39 -5.77
C ALA A 80 2.48 -13.07 -7.14
N VAL A 81 3.22 -14.18 -7.21
CA VAL A 81 3.40 -14.94 -8.46
C VAL A 81 2.06 -15.47 -8.98
N LEU A 82 1.20 -16.01 -8.10
CA LEU A 82 -0.13 -16.49 -8.47
C LEU A 82 -1.02 -15.36 -8.99
N SER A 83 -1.04 -14.22 -8.31
CA SER A 83 -1.77 -13.02 -8.73
C SER A 83 -1.30 -12.54 -10.11
N LEU A 84 0.01 -12.40 -10.31
CA LEU A 84 0.59 -11.98 -11.59
C LEU A 84 0.21 -12.95 -12.71
N GLY A 85 0.43 -14.25 -12.49
CA GLY A 85 0.15 -15.30 -13.46
C GLY A 85 -1.32 -15.32 -13.87
N SER A 86 -2.25 -15.23 -12.91
CA SER A 86 -3.68 -15.23 -13.18
C SER A 86 -4.11 -13.99 -13.98
N THR A 87 -3.76 -12.79 -13.52
CA THR A 87 -4.17 -11.53 -14.16
C THR A 87 -3.58 -11.40 -15.56
N TRP A 88 -2.31 -11.72 -15.77
CA TRP A 88 -1.67 -11.62 -17.08
C TRP A 88 -2.14 -12.69 -18.07
N THR A 89 -2.53 -13.87 -17.60
CA THR A 89 -3.14 -14.88 -18.47
C THR A 89 -4.39 -14.32 -19.15
N TYR A 90 -5.24 -13.60 -18.41
CA TYR A 90 -6.42 -12.95 -18.98
C TYR A 90 -6.09 -11.71 -19.81
N MET A 91 -5.07 -10.94 -19.44
CA MET A 91 -4.59 -9.81 -20.24
C MET A 91 -4.09 -10.26 -21.63
N PHE A 92 -3.31 -11.34 -21.71
CA PHE A 92 -2.87 -11.90 -23.00
C PHE A 92 -4.03 -12.45 -23.82
N ARG A 93 -5.01 -13.10 -23.18
CA ARG A 93 -6.26 -13.51 -23.85
C ARG A 93 -7.03 -12.31 -24.38
N TYR A 94 -7.03 -11.18 -23.65
CA TYR A 94 -7.62 -9.93 -24.12
C TYR A 94 -6.88 -9.36 -25.33
N PHE A 95 -5.55 -9.29 -25.31
CA PHE A 95 -4.76 -8.86 -26.47
C PHE A 95 -5.04 -9.71 -27.70
N SER A 96 -5.10 -11.03 -27.53
CA SER A 96 -5.49 -11.94 -28.61
C SER A 96 -6.90 -11.64 -29.12
N ALA A 97 -7.88 -11.48 -28.23
CA ALA A 97 -9.26 -11.19 -28.61
C ALA A 97 -9.41 -9.85 -29.35
N SER A 98 -8.75 -8.78 -28.87
CA SER A 98 -8.74 -7.47 -29.51
C SER A 98 -8.06 -7.54 -30.89
N TYR A 99 -6.93 -8.24 -31.01
CA TYR A 99 -6.25 -8.45 -32.28
C TYR A 99 -7.13 -9.17 -33.31
N GLN A 100 -7.82 -10.26 -32.90
CA GLN A 100 -8.73 -10.98 -33.80
C GLN A 100 -9.92 -10.12 -34.23
N ALA A 101 -10.49 -9.34 -33.31
CA ALA A 101 -11.58 -8.42 -33.62
C ALA A 101 -11.14 -7.30 -34.58
N TRP A 102 -9.92 -6.78 -34.42
CA TRP A 102 -9.32 -5.86 -35.38
C TRP A 102 -9.12 -6.52 -36.75
N LEU A 103 -8.53 -7.72 -36.80
CA LEU A 103 -8.25 -8.43 -38.04
C LEU A 103 -9.54 -8.72 -38.83
N ALA A 104 -10.60 -9.14 -38.13
CA ALA A 104 -11.91 -9.35 -38.74
C ALA A 104 -12.46 -8.05 -39.36
N ARG A 105 -12.37 -6.92 -38.65
CA ARG A 105 -12.78 -5.61 -39.19
C ARG A 105 -11.95 -5.19 -40.40
N ALA A 106 -10.63 -5.33 -40.32
CA ALA A 106 -9.72 -4.97 -41.40
C ALA A 106 -10.00 -5.78 -42.69
N ASN A 107 -10.33 -7.06 -42.56
CA ASN A 107 -10.73 -7.90 -43.68
C ASN A 107 -12.08 -7.45 -44.30
N LEU A 108 -13.06 -7.05 -43.47
CA LEU A 108 -14.35 -6.56 -43.94
C LEU A 108 -14.26 -5.20 -44.65
N THR A 109 -13.37 -4.33 -44.18
CA THR A 109 -13.17 -2.98 -44.77
C THR A 109 -12.18 -2.98 -45.94
N SER A 110 -11.66 -4.15 -46.33
CA SER A 110 -10.57 -4.27 -47.32
C SER A 110 -9.36 -3.39 -46.99
N GLN A 111 -9.11 -3.15 -45.70
CA GLN A 111 -7.89 -2.48 -45.26
C GLN A 111 -6.72 -3.38 -45.65
N GLY A 112 -5.70 -2.83 -46.31
CA GLY A 112 -4.54 -3.61 -46.77
C GLY A 112 -3.74 -4.21 -45.62
N VAL A 113 -4.16 -5.37 -45.11
CA VAL A 113 -3.44 -6.12 -44.08
C VAL A 113 -2.28 -6.86 -44.76
N PRO A 114 -1.02 -6.59 -44.38
CA PRO A 114 0.14 -7.26 -44.98
C PRO A 114 0.00 -8.77 -44.87
N ALA A 115 0.19 -9.54 -45.95
CA ALA A 115 0.19 -11.01 -45.86
C ALA A 115 1.37 -11.48 -44.98
N ILE A 116 1.15 -12.54 -44.18
CA ILE A 116 2.24 -13.21 -43.48
C ILE A 116 2.87 -14.18 -44.47
N PRO A 117 4.17 -14.05 -44.80
CA PRO A 117 4.84 -15.00 -45.68
C PRO A 117 4.90 -16.38 -45.03
N VAL A 118 4.69 -17.43 -45.81
CA VAL A 118 4.88 -18.81 -45.37
C VAL A 118 6.36 -19.15 -45.53
N CYS A 119 7.08 -19.30 -44.42
CA CYS A 119 8.47 -19.76 -44.43
C CYS A 119 8.52 -21.28 -44.23
N GLU A 120 9.59 -21.93 -44.71
CA GLU A 120 9.75 -23.38 -44.55
C GLU A 120 9.75 -23.80 -43.07
N PRO A 121 8.97 -24.83 -42.71
CA PRO A 121 8.95 -25.35 -41.34
C PRO A 121 10.27 -26.06 -41.01
N GLY A 122 10.95 -25.63 -39.94
CA GLY A 122 12.16 -26.28 -39.43
C GLY A 122 13.24 -25.33 -38.89
N THR A 123 13.21 -24.06 -39.26
CA THR A 123 14.10 -23.03 -38.72
C THR A 123 13.41 -22.24 -37.61
N SER A 124 14.00 -22.19 -36.42
CA SER A 124 13.49 -21.29 -35.37
C SER A 124 13.59 -19.84 -35.84
N LEU A 125 12.59 -19.01 -35.53
CA LEU A 125 12.55 -17.59 -35.90
C LEU A 125 13.86 -16.88 -35.56
N LEU A 126 14.41 -17.13 -34.37
CA LEU A 126 15.63 -16.51 -33.88
C LEU A 126 16.86 -16.93 -34.71
N ARG A 127 16.98 -18.22 -35.08
CA ARG A 127 18.04 -18.69 -35.99
C ARG A 127 17.86 -18.11 -37.40
N GLY A 128 16.62 -18.01 -37.88
CA GLY A 128 16.29 -17.38 -39.16
C GLY A 128 16.67 -15.89 -39.23
N LEU A 129 16.42 -15.15 -38.14
CA LEU A 129 16.80 -13.73 -38.03
C LEU A 129 18.32 -13.56 -37.96
N LEU A 130 19.03 -14.38 -37.15
CA LEU A 130 20.49 -14.34 -37.05
C LEU A 130 21.20 -14.72 -38.36
N SER A 131 20.62 -15.65 -39.12
CA SER A 131 21.12 -16.04 -40.45
C SER A 131 20.72 -15.07 -41.56
N SER A 132 20.07 -13.95 -41.23
CA SER A 132 19.59 -12.94 -42.18
C SER A 132 18.72 -13.52 -43.30
N SER A 133 17.95 -14.58 -42.99
CA SER A 133 17.04 -15.20 -43.96
C SER A 133 15.98 -14.18 -44.42
N PRO A 134 15.88 -13.85 -45.72
CA PRO A 134 14.93 -12.85 -46.21
C PRO A 134 13.47 -13.17 -45.85
N CYS A 135 13.10 -14.45 -45.83
CA CYS A 135 11.76 -14.88 -45.44
C CYS A 135 11.46 -14.55 -43.96
N HIS A 136 12.41 -14.83 -43.04
CA HIS A 136 12.20 -14.58 -41.61
C HIS A 136 12.19 -13.09 -41.27
N ILE A 137 13.01 -12.29 -41.96
CA ILE A 137 12.98 -10.82 -41.86
C ILE A 137 11.61 -10.32 -42.36
N SER A 138 11.14 -10.82 -43.51
CA SER A 138 9.82 -10.49 -44.03
C SER A 138 8.69 -10.91 -43.09
N TYR A 139 8.79 -12.09 -42.49
CA TYR A 139 7.83 -12.61 -41.53
C TYR A 139 7.74 -11.70 -40.31
N ALA A 140 8.88 -11.36 -39.70
CA ALA A 140 8.95 -10.46 -38.57
C ALA A 140 8.45 -9.04 -38.92
N ALA A 141 8.83 -8.51 -40.09
CA ALA A 141 8.37 -7.20 -40.55
C ALA A 141 6.86 -7.17 -40.76
N SER A 142 6.28 -8.18 -41.43
CA SER A 142 4.83 -8.30 -41.60
C SER A 142 4.09 -8.39 -40.26
N HIS A 143 4.63 -9.11 -39.28
CA HIS A 143 4.05 -9.17 -37.93
C HIS A 143 4.11 -7.82 -37.21
N LEU A 144 5.27 -7.15 -37.20
CA LEU A 144 5.40 -5.83 -36.58
C LEU A 144 4.50 -4.79 -37.25
N GLN A 145 4.36 -4.86 -38.58
CA GLN A 145 3.46 -3.98 -39.31
C GLN A 145 1.99 -4.26 -38.97
N ARG A 146 1.59 -5.54 -38.87
CA ARG A 146 0.24 -5.91 -38.39
C ARG A 146 -0.01 -5.44 -36.95
N CYS A 147 0.95 -5.64 -36.04
CA CYS A 147 0.85 -5.15 -34.67
C CYS A 147 0.75 -3.63 -34.63
N THR A 148 1.54 -2.93 -35.45
CA THR A 148 1.47 -1.49 -35.61
C THR A 148 0.10 -1.03 -36.06
N LEU A 149 -0.45 -1.64 -37.11
CA LEU A 149 -1.77 -1.30 -37.63
C LEU A 149 -2.87 -1.59 -36.59
N TRP A 150 -2.78 -2.72 -35.90
CA TRP A 150 -3.66 -3.05 -34.79
C TRP A 150 -3.59 -1.98 -33.70
N LEU A 151 -2.43 -1.75 -33.09
CA LEU A 151 -2.26 -0.77 -32.01
C LEU A 151 -2.60 0.66 -32.43
N SER A 152 -2.41 1.03 -33.70
CA SER A 152 -2.79 2.35 -34.23
C SER A 152 -4.30 2.54 -34.37
N SER A 153 -5.05 1.46 -34.54
CA SER A 153 -6.49 1.48 -34.79
C SER A 153 -7.32 1.01 -33.59
N THR A 154 -6.67 0.53 -32.53
CA THR A 154 -7.30 0.11 -31.28
C THR A 154 -6.69 0.85 -30.11
N SER A 155 -7.52 1.48 -29.29
CA SER A 155 -7.09 1.99 -27.99
C SER A 155 -7.33 0.91 -26.94
N LEU A 156 -6.34 0.03 -26.73
CA LEU A 156 -6.50 -1.17 -25.89
C LEU A 156 -7.04 -0.86 -24.49
N PHE A 157 -6.49 0.16 -23.82
CA PHE A 157 -6.97 0.55 -22.49
C PHE A 157 -8.40 1.08 -22.53
N LEU A 158 -8.76 1.90 -23.52
CA LEU A 158 -10.11 2.43 -23.66
C LEU A 158 -11.12 1.32 -23.98
N GLU A 159 -10.77 0.39 -24.88
CA GLU A 159 -11.60 -0.76 -25.22
C GLU A 159 -11.81 -1.68 -24.00
N ALA A 160 -10.74 -2.02 -23.29
CA ALA A 160 -10.80 -2.82 -22.07
C ALA A 160 -11.68 -2.12 -21.01
N TRP A 161 -11.44 -0.83 -20.78
CA TRP A 161 -12.19 -0.06 -19.79
C TRP A 161 -13.66 0.08 -20.15
N ASN A 162 -13.97 0.36 -21.42
CA ASN A 162 -15.35 0.40 -21.91
C ASN A 162 -16.06 -0.93 -21.66
N LYS A 163 -15.39 -2.08 -21.85
CA LYS A 163 -15.97 -3.39 -21.50
C LYS A 163 -16.20 -3.55 -20.00
N VAL A 164 -15.28 -3.06 -19.19
CA VAL A 164 -15.36 -3.11 -17.73
C VAL A 164 -16.51 -2.25 -17.19
N VAL A 165 -16.77 -1.07 -17.76
CA VAL A 165 -17.80 -0.14 -17.27
C VAL A 165 -19.14 -0.24 -18.02
N ASP A 166 -19.22 -1.11 -19.04
CA ASP A 166 -20.35 -1.24 -19.97
C ASP A 166 -21.70 -1.39 -19.25
N ASN A 167 -21.74 -2.21 -18.21
CA ASN A 167 -22.93 -2.47 -17.41
C ASN A 167 -22.58 -2.72 -15.94
N GLU A 168 -23.61 -2.77 -15.09
CA GLU A 168 -23.46 -2.95 -13.64
C GLU A 168 -22.81 -4.28 -13.27
N ALA A 169 -23.07 -5.34 -14.05
CA ALA A 169 -22.51 -6.67 -13.80
C ALA A 169 -21.01 -6.71 -14.04
N ASN A 170 -20.53 -6.03 -15.09
CA ASN A 170 -19.11 -5.89 -15.36
C ASN A 170 -18.43 -4.96 -14.33
N TYR A 171 -19.08 -3.83 -13.99
CA TYR A 171 -18.50 -2.87 -13.05
C TYR A 171 -18.41 -3.40 -11.61
N TRP A 172 -19.23 -4.39 -11.22
CA TRP A 172 -19.29 -4.94 -9.86
C TRP A 172 -17.92 -5.40 -9.33
N TRP A 173 -17.10 -6.07 -10.15
CA TRP A 173 -15.76 -6.49 -9.76
C TRP A 173 -14.77 -5.32 -9.72
N SER A 174 -14.87 -4.42 -10.68
CA SER A 174 -13.93 -3.32 -10.86
C SER A 174 -14.09 -2.27 -9.77
N LEU A 175 -15.33 -1.99 -9.36
CA LEU A 175 -15.63 -1.14 -8.22
C LEU A 175 -14.87 -1.58 -6.97
N GLU A 176 -14.81 -2.89 -6.72
CA GLU A 176 -14.08 -3.48 -5.59
C GLU A 176 -12.58 -3.13 -5.63
N VAL A 177 -11.94 -3.35 -6.78
CA VAL A 177 -10.51 -3.07 -6.98
C VAL A 177 -10.23 -1.57 -6.85
N CYS A 178 -11.09 -0.74 -7.46
CA CYS A 178 -10.95 0.72 -7.46
C CYS A 178 -11.11 1.30 -6.05
N LEU A 179 -12.17 0.92 -5.31
CA LEU A 179 -12.38 1.38 -3.93
C LEU A 179 -11.31 0.87 -2.98
N PHE A 180 -10.87 -0.38 -3.13
CA PHE A 180 -9.75 -0.91 -2.36
C PHE A 180 -8.48 -0.08 -2.58
N THR A 181 -8.15 0.21 -3.84
CA THR A 181 -6.95 0.97 -4.23
C THR A 181 -6.98 2.39 -3.69
N VAL A 182 -8.06 3.12 -3.99
CA VAL A 182 -8.20 4.53 -3.63
C VAL A 182 -8.33 4.73 -2.13
N GLY A 183 -9.04 3.83 -1.45
CA GLY A 183 -9.32 3.91 -0.03
C GLY A 183 -8.27 3.19 0.81
N ALA A 184 -8.61 1.96 1.19
CA ALA A 184 -7.92 1.22 2.22
C ALA A 184 -6.43 0.99 1.90
N TRP A 185 -6.10 0.69 0.64
CA TRP A 185 -4.72 0.43 0.23
C TRP A 185 -3.85 1.68 0.28
N THR A 186 -4.33 2.81 -0.23
CA THR A 186 -3.59 4.08 -0.19
C THR A 186 -3.29 4.50 1.24
N ILE A 187 -4.28 4.44 2.14
CA ILE A 187 -4.09 4.74 3.56
C ILE A 187 -3.11 3.76 4.20
N PHE A 188 -3.28 2.46 3.92
CA PHE A 188 -2.40 1.44 4.47
C PHE A 188 -0.94 1.68 4.08
N LEU A 189 -0.65 1.95 2.80
CA LEU A 189 0.68 2.28 2.32
C LEU A 189 1.26 3.47 3.09
N GLN A 190 0.50 4.57 3.25
CA GLN A 190 0.93 5.75 3.99
C GLN A 190 1.25 5.45 5.46
N THR A 191 0.36 4.72 6.13
CA THR A 191 0.55 4.33 7.53
C THR A 191 1.79 3.46 7.68
N GLN A 192 2.00 2.49 6.79
CA GLN A 192 3.18 1.62 6.84
C GLN A 192 4.49 2.34 6.48
N ARG A 193 4.48 3.32 5.57
CA ARG A 193 5.65 4.17 5.33
C ARG A 193 6.06 4.95 6.57
N ARG A 194 5.10 5.51 7.30
CA ARG A 194 5.41 6.26 8.53
C ARG A 194 5.95 5.35 9.62
N ARG A 195 5.37 4.16 9.78
CA ARG A 195 5.76 3.21 10.84
C ARG A 195 7.07 2.47 10.57
N LEU A 196 7.24 2.02 9.34
CA LEU A 196 8.34 1.12 8.97
C LEU A 196 9.36 1.80 8.08
N GLY A 197 9.11 3.01 7.58
CA GLY A 197 10.06 3.74 6.74
C GLY A 197 10.17 3.18 5.32
N VAL A 198 9.14 2.48 4.81
CA VAL A 198 9.21 1.82 3.49
C VAL A 198 9.50 2.84 2.37
N PRO A 199 10.63 2.71 1.65
CA PRO A 199 10.98 3.65 0.59
C PRO A 199 10.07 3.45 -0.63
N GLN A 200 9.91 4.51 -1.41
CA GLN A 200 9.31 4.45 -2.76
C GLN A 200 7.88 3.86 -2.80
N LEU A 201 7.00 4.22 -1.86
CA LEU A 201 5.57 3.81 -1.90
C LEU A 201 4.90 4.01 -3.26
N TRP A 202 5.21 5.13 -3.92
CA TRP A 202 4.69 5.46 -5.25
C TRP A 202 4.97 4.36 -6.28
N ALA A 203 6.08 3.63 -6.15
CA ALA A 203 6.44 2.56 -7.06
C ALA A 203 5.51 1.36 -6.88
N TYR A 204 5.10 1.03 -5.66
CA TYR A 204 4.10 -0.01 -5.40
C TYR A 204 2.73 0.39 -5.93
N MET A 205 2.31 1.64 -5.71
CA MET A 205 1.05 2.15 -6.24
C MET A 205 1.04 2.15 -7.77
N LEU A 206 2.10 2.66 -8.40
CA LEU A 206 2.23 2.68 -9.86
C LEU A 206 2.34 1.27 -10.45
N LEU A 207 3.05 0.36 -9.78
CA LEU A 207 3.10 -1.05 -10.17
C LEU A 207 1.70 -1.68 -10.10
N GLY A 208 0.93 -1.35 -9.07
CA GLY A 208 -0.45 -1.79 -8.93
C GLY A 208 -1.35 -1.31 -10.07
N GLN A 209 -1.20 -0.05 -10.49
CA GLN A 209 -1.97 0.53 -11.60
C GLN A 209 -1.52 0.03 -12.98
N THR A 210 -0.24 -0.32 -13.13
CA THR A 210 0.31 -0.79 -14.41
C THR A 210 0.22 -2.29 -14.58
N VAL A 211 0.18 -3.08 -13.51
CA VAL A 211 0.20 -4.56 -13.57
C VAL A 211 -1.07 -5.16 -12.98
N ALA A 212 -1.21 -5.12 -11.66
CA ALA A 212 -2.34 -5.60 -10.90
C ALA A 212 -2.20 -5.14 -9.44
N ILE A 213 -3.28 -4.70 -8.81
CA ILE A 213 -3.22 -4.16 -7.44
C ILE A 213 -2.92 -5.28 -6.45
N SER A 214 -3.51 -6.47 -6.63
CA SER A 214 -3.23 -7.63 -5.77
C SER A 214 -1.77 -8.07 -5.82
N PHE A 215 -1.14 -8.00 -7.00
CA PHE A 215 0.28 -8.32 -7.16
C PHE A 215 1.16 -7.32 -6.39
N ALA A 216 0.89 -6.02 -6.56
CA ALA A 216 1.63 -4.98 -5.86
C ALA A 216 1.42 -5.05 -4.34
N ALA A 217 0.20 -5.38 -3.88
CA ALA A 217 -0.10 -5.55 -2.46
C ALA A 217 0.65 -6.72 -1.83
N CYS A 218 0.76 -7.85 -2.54
CA CYS A 218 1.57 -8.99 -2.11
C CYS A 218 3.06 -8.65 -2.06
N LEU A 219 3.62 -8.01 -3.09
CA LEU A 219 5.02 -7.58 -3.09
C LEU A 219 5.32 -6.56 -1.97
N PHE A 220 4.41 -5.65 -1.69
CA PHE A 220 4.57 -4.73 -0.57
C PHE A 220 4.67 -5.49 0.75
N ASN A 221 3.86 -6.54 0.95
CA ASN A 221 3.92 -7.36 2.15
C ASN A 221 5.16 -8.27 2.20
N VAL A 222 5.73 -8.67 1.05
CA VAL A 222 7.08 -9.26 1.01
C VAL A 222 8.11 -8.27 1.57
N ALA A 223 8.03 -6.98 1.18
CA ALA A 223 8.91 -5.96 1.71
C ALA A 223 8.72 -5.75 3.21
N LEU A 224 7.47 -5.73 3.70
CA LEU A 224 7.18 -5.65 5.14
C LEU A 224 7.70 -6.85 5.92
N ALA A 225 7.60 -8.05 5.34
CA ALA A 225 8.06 -9.31 5.95
C ALA A 225 9.58 -9.35 6.12
N LEU A 226 10.31 -8.79 5.15
CA LEU A 226 11.78 -8.84 5.11
C LEU A 226 12.45 -7.64 5.79
N ARG A 227 11.71 -6.58 6.11
CA ARG A 227 12.27 -5.39 6.75
C ARG A 227 12.52 -5.64 8.24
N PRO A 228 13.69 -5.25 8.78
CA PRO A 228 13.87 -5.17 10.22
C PRO A 228 12.91 -4.13 10.81
N LEU A 229 12.45 -4.38 12.03
CA LEU A 229 11.75 -3.34 12.79
C LEU A 229 12.74 -2.19 13.06
N PRO A 230 12.37 -0.92 12.80
CA PRO A 230 13.26 0.21 13.03
C PRO A 230 13.70 0.30 14.50
N GLU A 231 14.99 0.58 14.71
CA GLU A 231 15.55 0.90 16.04
C GLU A 231 14.79 2.07 16.67
N GLY A 232 14.23 1.87 17.87
CA GLY A 232 13.38 2.84 18.55
C GLY A 232 11.89 2.80 18.20
N SER A 233 11.46 1.90 17.30
CA SER A 233 10.04 1.52 17.23
C SER A 233 9.56 1.10 18.61
N LEU A 234 8.37 1.52 19.06
CA LEU A 234 7.79 1.09 20.35
C LEU A 234 7.90 -0.43 20.58
N VAL A 235 7.77 -1.22 19.51
CA VAL A 235 7.95 -2.68 19.54
C VAL A 235 9.39 -3.09 19.87
N GLN A 236 10.37 -2.39 19.31
CA GLN A 236 11.79 -2.62 19.62
C GLN A 236 12.16 -2.04 20.97
N THR A 237 11.65 -0.88 21.37
CA THR A 237 11.87 -0.30 22.71
C THR A 237 11.35 -1.25 23.78
N ALA A 238 10.20 -1.89 23.52
CA ALA A 238 9.66 -2.94 24.39
C ALA A 238 10.48 -4.23 24.37
N ALA A 239 10.94 -4.67 23.20
CA ALA A 239 11.83 -5.83 23.10
C ALA A 239 13.18 -5.58 23.81
N LEU A 240 13.74 -4.37 23.70
CA LEU A 240 14.94 -3.94 24.40
C LEU A 240 14.70 -3.88 25.92
N ARG A 241 13.57 -3.32 26.38
CA ARG A 241 13.17 -3.37 27.81
C ARG A 241 13.11 -4.81 28.35
N SER A 242 12.69 -5.78 27.53
CA SER A 242 12.68 -7.19 27.94
C SER A 242 14.06 -7.85 27.94
N SER A 243 15.04 -7.28 27.23
CA SER A 243 16.38 -7.84 27.01
C SER A 243 17.47 -7.18 27.88
N SER A 244 17.31 -5.92 28.31
CA SER A 244 18.34 -5.15 29.03
C SER A 244 18.15 -5.11 30.55
N ALA A 245 17.49 -6.10 31.15
CA ALA A 245 17.23 -6.13 32.60
C ALA A 245 18.50 -6.09 33.48
N ASP A 246 19.70 -6.29 32.91
CA ASP A 246 20.99 -6.23 33.62
C ASP A 246 21.85 -4.98 33.34
N GLU A 247 21.51 -4.12 32.38
CA GLU A 247 22.23 -2.85 32.14
C GLU A 247 21.23 -1.70 31.91
N ALA A 248 21.34 -0.69 32.76
CA ALA A 248 20.42 0.44 32.80
C ALA A 248 20.28 1.16 31.45
N LEU A 249 19.06 1.12 30.87
CA LEU A 249 18.30 2.11 30.05
C LEU A 249 17.25 1.39 29.19
N PRO A 250 16.09 2.01 28.81
CA PRO A 250 15.73 3.44 28.81
C PRO A 250 14.57 3.83 29.74
N GLY A 251 14.73 5.02 30.34
CA GLY A 251 14.02 5.54 31.51
C GLY A 251 15.00 6.15 32.52
N GLN A 252 16.28 5.79 32.41
CA GLN A 252 17.36 6.56 33.02
C GLN A 252 17.37 7.94 32.34
N VAL A 253 17.15 8.98 33.15
CA VAL A 253 17.81 10.26 32.95
C VAL A 253 19.22 9.93 32.47
N LEU A 254 19.55 10.22 31.21
CA LEU A 254 20.95 10.26 30.77
C LEU A 254 21.67 11.01 31.87
N GLU A 255 22.57 10.30 32.57
CA GLU A 255 23.24 10.83 33.73
C GLU A 255 23.65 12.26 33.41
N VAL A 256 23.12 13.19 34.21
CA VAL A 256 23.40 14.60 34.08
C VAL A 256 24.92 14.70 34.07
N GLN A 257 25.51 14.87 32.89
CA GLN A 257 26.91 15.27 32.83
C GLN A 257 26.93 16.66 33.43
N GLU A 258 27.28 16.73 34.72
CA GLU A 258 27.68 17.96 35.37
C GLU A 258 28.98 18.39 34.70
N GLU A 259 28.85 19.08 33.57
CA GLU A 259 29.98 19.77 32.95
C GLU A 259 30.27 21.00 33.82
N VAL A 260 31.13 20.83 34.83
CA VAL A 260 31.62 21.92 35.67
C VAL A 260 32.61 22.74 34.83
N ILE A 261 32.09 23.64 34.01
CA ILE A 261 32.90 24.63 33.33
C ILE A 261 33.39 25.63 34.38
N THR A 262 34.68 25.60 34.69
CA THR A 262 35.31 26.57 35.59
C THR A 262 35.84 27.71 34.74
N GLU A 263 35.04 28.75 34.52
CA GLU A 263 35.53 29.98 33.90
C GLU A 263 36.27 30.82 34.96
N GLU A 264 37.60 30.88 34.87
CA GLU A 264 38.38 31.91 35.57
C GLU A 264 38.21 33.24 34.83
N ALA A 265 37.31 34.10 35.32
CA ALA A 265 37.27 35.48 34.86
C ALA A 265 38.54 36.20 35.33
N GLN A 266 39.51 36.36 34.43
CA GLN A 266 40.63 37.28 34.63
C GLN A 266 40.11 38.71 34.48
N ASP A 267 39.73 39.32 35.60
CA ASP A 267 39.47 40.75 35.65
C ASP A 267 40.82 41.47 35.63
N GLU A 268 41.22 41.91 34.44
CA GLU A 268 42.53 42.51 34.17
C GLU A 268 42.56 43.99 34.60
N ASP A 269 42.06 44.34 35.79
CA ASP A 269 42.19 45.70 36.31
C ASP A 269 43.52 45.85 37.05
N ARG A 270 44.56 46.10 36.25
CA ARG A 270 45.88 46.53 36.72
C ARG A 270 45.78 47.93 37.29
N THR A 271 45.38 48.08 38.55
CA THR A 271 46.00 49.05 39.46
C THR A 271 45.63 48.75 40.91
N THR A 272 46.67 48.65 41.74
CA THR A 272 46.61 48.68 43.22
C THR A 272 46.04 47.44 43.96
N GLY A 273 46.93 46.48 44.27
CA GLY A 273 46.92 45.73 45.55
C GLY A 273 45.68 44.89 45.91
N GLY A 274 44.79 44.60 44.96
CA GLY A 274 43.53 43.90 45.19
C GLY A 274 43.68 42.38 45.21
N LYS A 275 43.08 41.75 46.23
CA LYS A 275 43.00 40.30 46.43
C LYS A 275 42.17 39.67 45.29
N ILE A 276 42.78 38.80 44.48
CA ILE A 276 42.11 38.07 43.40
C ILE A 276 41.00 37.20 44.02
N VAL A 277 39.74 37.52 43.74
CA VAL A 277 38.58 36.71 44.13
C VAL A 277 38.22 35.83 42.94
N SER A 278 38.76 34.61 42.91
CA SER A 278 38.31 33.58 41.97
C SER A 278 36.86 33.21 42.30
N GLN A 279 35.90 33.59 41.44
CA GLN A 279 34.53 33.09 41.51
C GLN A 279 34.43 31.81 40.67
N THR A 280 34.24 30.67 41.33
CA THR A 280 33.89 29.42 40.66
C THR A 280 32.41 29.42 40.35
N ILE A 281 32.03 29.67 39.09
CA ILE A 281 30.65 29.52 38.63
C ILE A 281 30.44 28.04 38.30
N LYS A 282 29.64 27.33 39.11
CA LYS A 282 29.21 25.96 38.77
C LYS A 282 27.99 26.07 37.85
N ARG A 283 28.18 25.89 36.54
CA ARG A 283 27.06 25.79 35.59
C ARG A 283 26.55 24.36 35.59
N LYS A 284 25.31 24.15 36.06
CA LYS A 284 24.66 22.84 36.01
C LYS A 284 23.69 22.82 34.82
N THR A 285 24.15 22.32 33.68
CA THR A 285 23.29 22.16 32.50
C THR A 285 22.55 20.82 32.61
N ILE A 286 21.32 20.83 33.12
CA ILE A 286 20.48 19.63 33.15
C ILE A 286 19.85 19.46 31.77
N SER A 287 20.48 18.64 30.92
CA SER A 287 19.91 18.25 29.64
C SER A 287 19.02 17.02 29.83
N GLN A 288 17.73 17.21 30.09
CA GLN A 288 16.76 16.13 30.01
C GLN A 288 16.42 15.88 28.54
N TYR A 289 16.81 14.71 28.03
CA TYR A 289 16.39 14.24 26.72
C TYR A 289 15.08 13.47 26.89
N LEU A 290 13.95 14.16 26.76
CA LEU A 290 12.73 13.46 26.41
C LEU A 290 12.89 13.05 24.95
N ILE A 291 13.08 11.76 24.71
CA ILE A 291 12.85 11.21 23.38
C ILE A 291 11.35 11.35 23.18
N GLU A 292 10.90 12.49 22.65
CA GLU A 292 9.59 12.56 22.02
C GLU A 292 9.61 11.44 21.00
N ALA A 293 8.92 10.34 21.31
CA ALA A 293 8.62 9.33 20.32
C ALA A 293 8.00 10.14 19.17
N PRO A 294 8.69 10.24 18.01
CA PRO A 294 8.28 11.13 16.94
C PRO A 294 6.81 10.87 16.74
N SER A 295 5.97 11.86 16.98
CA SER A 295 4.53 11.64 17.12
C SER A 295 4.09 10.87 15.89
N THR A 296 3.80 9.57 16.07
CA THR A 296 3.44 8.65 14.96
C THR A 296 2.16 9.14 14.28
N HIS A 297 1.45 9.98 15.01
CA HIS A 297 0.34 10.82 14.70
C HIS A 297 0.68 11.92 13.69
N PRO A 298 0.21 11.81 12.42
CA PRO A 298 0.28 12.93 11.49
C PRO A 298 -0.38 14.18 12.03
N SER A 299 0.07 15.34 11.55
CA SER A 299 -0.56 16.63 11.79
C SER A 299 -2.06 16.59 11.48
N LEU A 300 -2.82 17.45 12.17
CA LEU A 300 -4.26 17.56 11.97
C LEU A 300 -4.58 17.88 10.50
N ALA A 301 -3.80 18.77 9.90
CA ALA A 301 -3.89 19.14 8.49
C ALA A 301 -3.68 17.95 7.55
N SER A 302 -2.63 17.15 7.78
CA SER A 302 -2.34 15.95 7.00
C SER A 302 -3.51 14.97 7.04
N ARG A 303 -4.10 14.77 8.23
CA ARG A 303 -5.28 13.90 8.38
C ARG A 303 -6.47 14.45 7.62
N LEU A 304 -6.81 15.72 7.79
CA LEU A 304 -7.94 16.36 7.09
C LEU A 304 -7.80 16.25 5.57
N LEU A 305 -6.60 16.52 5.06
CA LEU A 305 -6.32 16.42 3.63
C LEU A 305 -6.47 14.97 3.14
N LEU A 306 -5.87 14.01 3.84
CA LEU A 306 -5.98 12.58 3.50
C LEU A 306 -7.43 12.10 3.54
N TRP A 307 -8.19 12.47 4.58
CA TRP A 307 -9.63 12.20 4.71
C TRP A 307 -10.40 12.76 3.51
N SER A 308 -10.23 14.06 3.23
CA SER A 308 -10.99 14.75 2.20
C SER A 308 -10.72 14.17 0.82
N LEU A 309 -9.45 13.92 0.49
CA LEU A 309 -9.05 13.35 -0.79
C LEU A 309 -9.52 11.90 -0.95
N THR A 310 -9.38 11.09 0.11
CA THR A 310 -9.82 9.69 0.06
C THR A 310 -11.33 9.56 -0.07
N LEU A 311 -12.09 10.36 0.69
CA LEU A 311 -13.54 10.40 0.59
C LEU A 311 -13.99 10.91 -0.77
N LEU A 312 -13.39 12.01 -1.27
CA LEU A 312 -13.72 12.55 -2.59
C LEU A 312 -13.54 11.50 -3.69
N ALA A 313 -12.43 10.77 -3.68
CA ALA A 313 -12.23 9.73 -4.68
C ALA A 313 -13.12 8.49 -4.44
N ALA A 314 -13.42 8.11 -3.20
CA ALA A 314 -14.39 7.06 -2.92
C ALA A 314 -15.82 7.43 -3.39
N PHE A 315 -16.22 8.70 -3.23
CA PHE A 315 -17.49 9.23 -3.75
C PHE A 315 -17.50 9.31 -5.27
N SER A 316 -16.37 9.62 -5.91
CA SER A 316 -16.27 9.64 -7.38
C SER A 316 -16.51 8.28 -8.04
N LEU A 317 -16.40 7.19 -7.25
CA LEU A 317 -16.64 5.81 -7.68
C LEU A 317 -18.06 5.32 -7.41
N LYS A 318 -18.91 6.15 -6.78
CA LYS A 318 -20.31 5.84 -6.51
C LYS A 318 -21.03 5.47 -7.80
N ASP A 319 -20.83 6.29 -8.83
CA ASP A 319 -21.37 6.07 -10.16
C ASP A 319 -20.28 5.49 -11.06
N ARG A 320 -20.70 4.76 -12.11
CA ARG A 320 -19.77 4.27 -13.13
C ARG A 320 -19.06 5.46 -13.76
N PRO A 321 -17.72 5.44 -13.87
CA PRO A 321 -17.00 6.58 -14.42
C PRO A 321 -17.34 6.74 -15.90
N THR A 322 -18.11 7.78 -16.22
CA THR A 322 -18.52 8.11 -17.60
C THR A 322 -17.59 9.10 -18.27
N THR A 323 -16.64 9.69 -17.52
CA THR A 323 -15.73 10.73 -18.01
C THR A 323 -14.27 10.34 -17.82
N ALA A 324 -13.41 10.77 -18.74
CA ALA A 324 -11.96 10.58 -18.60
C ALA A 324 -11.42 11.23 -17.32
N LEU A 325 -12.02 12.34 -16.86
CA LEU A 325 -11.66 13.00 -15.61
C LEU A 325 -11.93 12.09 -14.40
N SER A 326 -13.08 11.41 -14.33
CA SER A 326 -13.38 10.49 -13.23
C SER A 326 -12.38 9.33 -13.17
N VAL A 327 -12.02 8.77 -14.33
CA VAL A 327 -10.98 7.73 -14.44
C VAL A 327 -9.61 8.29 -14.01
N ALA A 328 -9.27 9.51 -14.45
CA ALA A 328 -8.02 10.16 -14.06
C ALA A 328 -7.95 10.41 -12.55
N VAL A 329 -9.02 10.90 -11.91
CA VAL A 329 -9.07 11.09 -10.46
C VAL A 329 -8.85 9.76 -9.72
N MET A 330 -9.50 8.70 -10.18
CA MET A 330 -9.39 7.35 -9.59
C MET A 330 -7.95 6.81 -9.63
N HIS A 331 -7.19 7.07 -10.69
CA HIS A 331 -5.81 6.58 -10.81
C HIS A 331 -4.75 7.56 -10.30
N LEU A 332 -4.88 8.85 -10.64
CA LEU A 332 -3.86 9.85 -10.31
C LEU A 332 -3.89 10.25 -8.84
N LEU A 333 -5.06 10.24 -8.19
CA LEU A 333 -5.14 10.67 -6.80
C LEU A 333 -4.41 9.70 -5.83
N PRO A 334 -4.62 8.38 -5.90
CA PRO A 334 -3.85 7.43 -5.09
C PRO A 334 -2.35 7.56 -5.32
N LEU A 335 -1.95 7.74 -6.58
CA LEU A 335 -0.55 7.92 -6.93
C LEU A 335 0.00 9.21 -6.32
N ALA A 336 -0.71 10.33 -6.46
CA ALA A 336 -0.32 11.62 -5.88
C ALA A 336 -0.18 11.56 -4.36
N LEU A 337 -1.10 10.87 -3.68
CA LEU A 337 -1.03 10.64 -2.23
C LEU A 337 0.20 9.82 -1.83
N THR A 338 0.71 8.94 -2.71
CA THR A 338 1.91 8.11 -2.46
C THR A 338 3.25 8.74 -2.82
N LEU A 339 3.24 9.93 -3.45
CA LEU A 339 4.46 10.63 -3.81
C LEU A 339 5.24 11.12 -2.57
N PRO A 340 6.54 11.43 -2.71
CA PRO A 340 7.33 12.02 -1.62
C PRO A 340 6.70 13.31 -1.08
N HIS A 341 6.65 13.40 0.24
CA HIS A 341 5.84 14.37 0.99
C HIS A 341 6.30 15.83 0.89
N GLN A 342 7.44 16.11 0.25
CA GLN A 342 8.08 17.43 0.30
C GLN A 342 7.16 18.57 -0.16
N TRP A 343 6.29 18.32 -1.15
CA TRP A 343 5.35 19.33 -1.63
C TRP A 343 4.07 19.42 -0.77
N LEU A 344 3.61 18.29 -0.24
CA LEU A 344 2.47 18.23 0.68
C LEU A 344 2.79 18.88 2.02
N HIS A 345 4.03 18.78 2.50
CA HIS A 345 4.48 19.35 3.77
C HIS A 345 4.21 20.86 3.85
N ARG A 346 4.52 21.62 2.80
CA ARG A 346 4.28 23.07 2.78
C ARG A 346 2.79 23.41 2.84
N LEU A 347 1.95 22.59 2.19
CA LEU A 347 0.50 22.75 2.24
C LEU A 347 -0.03 22.40 3.63
N GLU A 348 0.47 21.32 4.22
CA GLU A 348 0.12 20.88 5.56
C GLU A 348 0.51 21.92 6.61
N GLU A 349 1.74 22.45 6.57
CA GLU A 349 2.18 23.54 7.46
C GLU A 349 1.29 24.78 7.32
N SER A 350 0.92 25.15 6.09
CA SER A 350 0.03 26.30 5.83
C SER A 350 -1.38 26.08 6.38
N ILE A 351 -1.93 24.88 6.21
CA ILE A 351 -3.25 24.51 6.74
C ILE A 351 -3.19 24.41 8.26
N GLU A 352 -2.16 23.78 8.81
CA GLU A 352 -1.97 23.58 10.24
C GLU A 352 -1.77 24.91 10.96
N HIS A 353 -0.94 25.79 10.43
CA HIS A 353 -0.82 27.16 10.92
C HIS A 353 -2.18 27.87 10.90
N ARG A 354 -2.98 27.76 9.83
CA ARG A 354 -4.31 28.39 9.78
C ARG A 354 -5.34 27.77 10.73
N LEU A 355 -5.23 26.47 11.02
CA LEU A 355 -6.14 25.75 11.90
C LEU A 355 -5.78 25.91 13.38
N LEU A 356 -4.48 25.98 13.70
CA LEU A 356 -3.98 26.03 15.07
C LEU A 356 -3.68 27.44 15.56
N SER A 357 -3.44 28.43 14.67
CA SER A 357 -3.28 29.82 15.10
C SER A 357 -4.61 30.35 15.64
N PRO A 358 -4.69 30.70 16.94
CA PRO A 358 -5.85 31.41 17.46
C PRO A 358 -6.00 32.70 16.67
N LYS A 359 -7.23 33.06 16.30
CA LYS A 359 -7.46 34.42 15.81
C LYS A 359 -7.19 35.36 16.99
N ALA A 360 -6.34 36.36 16.78
CA ALA A 360 -6.04 37.36 17.79
C ALA A 360 -7.36 37.99 18.29
N GLY A 361 -7.74 37.67 19.53
CA GLY A 361 -8.99 38.14 20.16
C GLY A 361 -9.92 37.05 20.71
N ASP A 362 -9.70 35.76 20.45
CA ASP A 362 -10.50 34.71 21.08
C ASP A 362 -9.96 34.42 22.51
N GLU A 363 -10.69 34.89 23.54
CA GLU A 363 -10.35 34.65 24.97
C GLU A 363 -10.56 33.19 25.43
N ASP A 364 -11.08 32.31 24.58
CA ASP A 364 -11.43 30.92 24.94
C ASP A 364 -10.44 29.88 24.39
N GLU A 365 -9.19 29.95 24.83
CA GLU A 365 -8.17 28.94 24.51
C GLU A 365 -8.61 27.53 24.94
N ALA A 366 -9.32 27.40 26.06
CA ALA A 366 -9.83 26.12 26.56
C ALA A 366 -10.85 25.49 25.59
N GLY A 367 -11.76 26.28 25.03
CA GLY A 367 -12.70 25.87 23.99
C GLY A 367 -11.99 25.41 22.71
N ILE A 368 -10.95 26.13 22.28
CA ILE A 368 -10.15 25.76 21.11
C ILE A 368 -9.43 24.43 21.34
N HIS A 369 -8.80 24.24 22.50
CA HIS A 369 -8.14 22.97 22.85
C HIS A 369 -9.13 21.80 22.91
N ALA A 370 -10.31 22.00 23.51
CA ALA A 370 -11.35 20.97 23.55
C ALA A 370 -11.89 20.62 22.15
N SER A 371 -12.07 21.62 21.28
CA SER A 371 -12.48 21.43 19.88
C SER A 371 -11.42 20.66 19.08
N ASN A 372 -10.15 21.04 19.24
CA ASN A 372 -9.02 20.37 18.60
C ASN A 372 -8.89 18.92 19.07
N ALA A 373 -9.07 18.64 20.36
CA ALA A 373 -9.07 17.27 20.88
C ALA A 373 -10.21 16.42 20.29
N ARG A 374 -11.41 17.00 20.13
CA ARG A 374 -12.54 16.32 19.46
C ARG A 374 -12.25 16.05 17.98
N LEU A 375 -11.74 17.04 17.26
CA LEU A 375 -11.35 16.90 15.85
C LEU A 375 -10.26 15.85 15.67
N GLN A 376 -9.24 15.85 16.52
CA GLN A 376 -8.19 14.82 16.52
C GLN A 376 -8.78 13.42 16.74
N GLY A 377 -9.79 13.29 17.61
CA GLY A 377 -10.55 12.05 17.83
C GLY A 377 -11.32 11.58 16.59
N ILE A 378 -12.00 12.48 15.90
CA ILE A 378 -12.74 12.18 14.66
C ILE A 378 -11.78 11.78 13.55
N LEU A 379 -10.65 12.48 13.43
CA LEU A 379 -9.68 12.32 12.35
C LEU A 379 -8.68 11.20 12.59
N ARG A 380 -8.90 10.36 13.62
CA ARG A 380 -8.08 9.18 13.87
C ARG A 380 -8.07 8.25 12.65
N PRO A 381 -6.92 7.60 12.35
CA PRO A 381 -6.86 6.61 11.28
C PRO A 381 -7.90 5.49 11.43
N SER A 382 -8.15 5.04 12.67
CA SER A 382 -9.16 4.04 13.00
C SER A 382 -10.56 4.46 12.53
N SER A 383 -10.95 5.71 12.79
CA SER A 383 -12.22 6.30 12.34
C SER A 383 -12.33 6.39 10.82
N LEU A 384 -11.26 6.79 10.11
CA LEU A 384 -11.27 6.87 8.64
C LEU A 384 -11.50 5.49 8.03
N LEU A 385 -10.76 4.51 8.53
CA LEU A 385 -10.85 3.13 8.08
C LEU A 385 -12.24 2.54 8.39
N ALA A 386 -12.85 2.88 9.53
CA ALA A 386 -14.23 2.48 9.83
C ALA A 386 -15.23 3.08 8.84
N VAL A 387 -15.10 4.38 8.53
CA VAL A 387 -15.95 5.06 7.53
C VAL A 387 -15.79 4.42 6.15
N LEU A 388 -14.55 4.11 5.74
CA LEU A 388 -14.30 3.43 4.47
C LEU A 388 -14.84 2.01 4.45
N ALA A 389 -14.75 1.27 5.55
CA ALA A 389 -15.35 -0.06 5.65
C ALA A 389 -16.88 0.01 5.52
N GLY A 390 -17.51 0.97 6.21
CA GLY A 390 -18.95 1.24 6.09
C GLY A 390 -19.36 1.65 4.68
N TRP A 391 -18.60 2.55 4.05
CA TRP A 391 -18.83 2.96 2.66
C TRP A 391 -18.68 1.78 1.69
N GLY A 392 -17.61 0.99 1.84
CA GLY A 392 -17.40 -0.23 1.07
C GLY A 392 -18.59 -1.19 1.23
N PHE A 393 -19.05 -1.41 2.46
CA PHE A 393 -20.21 -2.28 2.72
C PHE A 393 -21.47 -1.78 2.00
N LEU A 394 -21.78 -0.48 2.11
CA LEU A 394 -22.93 0.12 1.46
C LEU A 394 -22.85 0.02 -0.06
N MET A 395 -21.68 0.30 -0.65
CA MET A 395 -21.45 0.19 -2.09
C MET A 395 -21.55 -1.26 -2.59
N LYS A 396 -21.03 -2.23 -1.82
CA LYS A 396 -21.17 -3.64 -2.15
C LYS A 396 -22.62 -4.10 -2.11
N ALA A 397 -23.34 -3.75 -1.04
CA ALA A 397 -24.76 -4.08 -0.90
C ALA A 397 -25.57 -3.46 -2.04
N TRP A 398 -25.36 -2.17 -2.32
CA TRP A 398 -26.04 -1.46 -3.41
C TRP A 398 -25.81 -2.12 -4.77
N THR A 399 -24.56 -2.35 -5.15
CA THR A 399 -24.24 -2.94 -6.46
C THR A 399 -24.66 -4.40 -6.57
N THR A 400 -24.65 -5.14 -5.47
CA THR A 400 -25.18 -6.52 -5.43
C THR A 400 -26.70 -6.53 -5.60
N ILE A 401 -27.42 -5.60 -4.97
CA ILE A 401 -28.87 -5.43 -5.17
C ILE A 401 -29.15 -5.05 -6.63
N ALA A 402 -28.42 -4.08 -7.19
CA ALA A 402 -28.56 -3.65 -8.58
C ALA A 402 -28.33 -4.83 -9.57
N LEU A 403 -27.23 -5.57 -9.40
CA LEU A 403 -26.93 -6.78 -10.16
C LEU A 403 -28.03 -7.83 -10.02
N SER A 404 -28.53 -8.06 -8.80
CA SER A 404 -29.61 -9.02 -8.58
C SER A 404 -30.89 -8.63 -9.33
N ARG A 405 -31.20 -7.34 -9.42
CA ARG A 405 -32.33 -6.83 -10.21
C ARG A 405 -32.10 -7.06 -11.70
N THR A 406 -30.92 -6.74 -12.23
CA THR A 406 -30.58 -6.96 -13.64
C THR A 406 -30.63 -8.44 -14.03
N ILE A 407 -30.13 -9.34 -13.18
CA ILE A 407 -30.21 -10.80 -13.42
C ILE A 407 -31.66 -11.27 -13.36
N THR A 408 -32.42 -10.83 -12.35
CA THR A 408 -33.82 -11.28 -12.22
C THR A 408 -34.69 -10.81 -13.36
N THR A 409 -34.45 -9.63 -13.94
CA THR A 409 -35.18 -9.16 -15.14
C THR A 409 -34.74 -9.84 -16.43
N SER A 410 -33.47 -10.26 -16.53
CA SER A 410 -32.92 -10.88 -17.74
C SER A 410 -33.23 -12.37 -17.88
N VAL A 411 -33.51 -13.06 -16.76
CA VAL A 411 -33.79 -14.51 -16.75
C VAL A 411 -35.29 -14.76 -16.96
N SER A 412 -35.62 -15.70 -17.84
CA SER A 412 -37.00 -16.09 -18.14
C SER A 412 -37.73 -16.58 -16.88
N ALA A 413 -39.06 -16.41 -16.82
CA ALA A 413 -39.85 -16.89 -15.68
C ALA A 413 -39.72 -18.40 -15.46
N TYR A 414 -39.51 -19.15 -16.53
CA TYR A 414 -39.34 -20.61 -16.52
C TYR A 414 -38.05 -21.04 -15.81
N ASP A 415 -36.92 -20.42 -16.17
CA ASP A 415 -35.62 -20.76 -15.58
C ASP A 415 -35.54 -20.41 -14.09
N ARG A 416 -36.26 -19.36 -13.66
CA ARG A 416 -36.34 -18.96 -12.24
C ARG A 416 -36.97 -20.02 -11.35
N VAL A 417 -37.93 -20.79 -11.87
CA VAL A 417 -38.63 -21.85 -11.12
C VAL A 417 -37.75 -23.10 -11.03
N HIS A 418 -37.05 -23.45 -12.10
CA HIS A 418 -36.31 -24.71 -12.18
C HIS A 418 -34.90 -24.69 -11.59
N LEU A 419 -34.17 -23.57 -11.64
CA LEU A 419 -32.79 -23.58 -11.15
C LEU A 419 -32.66 -23.39 -9.63
N GLY A 420 -33.68 -22.94 -8.90
CA GLY A 420 -33.54 -22.57 -7.49
C GLY A 420 -32.63 -21.35 -7.28
N ARG A 421 -32.98 -20.46 -6.34
CA ARG A 421 -32.34 -19.13 -6.23
C ARG A 421 -30.82 -19.17 -6.04
N ALA A 422 -30.29 -20.10 -5.24
CA ALA A 422 -28.86 -20.18 -4.93
C ALA A 422 -28.03 -20.72 -6.11
N THR A 423 -28.51 -21.77 -6.77
CA THR A 423 -27.83 -22.37 -7.93
C THR A 423 -27.91 -21.45 -9.14
N LEU A 424 -29.04 -20.75 -9.32
CA LEU A 424 -29.19 -19.67 -10.29
C LEU A 424 -28.12 -18.59 -10.05
N LEU A 425 -27.98 -18.12 -8.81
CA LEU A 425 -27.00 -17.08 -8.47
C LEU A 425 -25.56 -17.51 -8.75
N ARG A 426 -25.18 -18.74 -8.35
CA ARG A 426 -23.82 -19.27 -8.57
C ARG A 426 -23.51 -19.46 -10.06
N ASN A 427 -24.43 -20.08 -10.78
CA ASN A 427 -24.21 -20.47 -12.18
C ASN A 427 -24.41 -19.30 -13.16
N LEU A 428 -25.05 -18.21 -12.75
CA LEU A 428 -25.18 -17.00 -13.58
C LEU A 428 -24.17 -15.92 -13.21
N ILE A 429 -23.93 -15.63 -11.92
CA ILE A 429 -23.03 -14.52 -11.56
C ILE A 429 -21.63 -14.76 -12.10
N TYR A 430 -21.03 -15.94 -11.86
CA TYR A 430 -19.63 -16.15 -12.23
C TYR A 430 -19.41 -16.12 -13.75
N PRO A 431 -20.19 -16.84 -14.59
CA PRO A 431 -20.03 -16.74 -16.05
C PRO A 431 -20.37 -15.34 -16.61
N ILE A 432 -21.40 -14.67 -16.09
CA ILE A 432 -21.82 -13.34 -16.59
C ILE A 432 -20.85 -12.24 -16.18
N THR A 433 -20.28 -12.31 -14.98
CA THR A 433 -19.47 -11.21 -14.45
C THR A 433 -17.97 -11.44 -14.60
N PHE A 434 -17.50 -12.69 -14.54
CA PHE A 434 -16.08 -13.03 -14.58
C PHE A 434 -15.65 -13.41 -16.00
N HIS A 435 -16.39 -14.27 -16.69
CA HIS A 435 -16.01 -14.83 -17.99
C HIS A 435 -16.68 -14.16 -19.20
N SER A 436 -17.40 -13.06 -19.01
CA SER A 436 -18.07 -12.35 -20.11
C SER A 436 -17.10 -11.82 -21.17
N HIS A 437 -15.91 -11.40 -20.75
CA HIS A 437 -14.88 -10.89 -21.64
C HIS A 437 -13.48 -11.06 -21.02
N PRO A 438 -12.42 -11.35 -21.79
CA PRO A 438 -11.08 -11.51 -21.22
C PRO A 438 -10.55 -10.30 -20.43
N ALA A 439 -10.86 -9.07 -20.88
CA ALA A 439 -10.50 -7.85 -20.12
C ALA A 439 -11.20 -7.81 -18.76
N GLN A 440 -12.47 -8.23 -18.72
CA GLN A 440 -13.24 -8.34 -17.48
C GLN A 440 -12.66 -9.43 -16.58
N SER A 441 -12.33 -10.60 -17.13
CA SER A 441 -11.69 -11.68 -16.37
C SER A 441 -10.35 -11.25 -15.75
N SER A 442 -9.59 -10.37 -16.41
CA SER A 442 -8.35 -9.82 -15.88
C SER A 442 -8.58 -9.02 -14.60
N ILE A 443 -9.54 -8.09 -14.61
CA ILE A 443 -9.85 -7.26 -13.42
C ILE A 443 -10.57 -8.06 -12.33
N SER A 444 -11.44 -9.00 -12.70
CA SER A 444 -12.07 -9.91 -11.74
C SER A 444 -11.05 -10.84 -11.08
N SER A 445 -10.05 -11.30 -11.83
CA SER A 445 -8.91 -12.05 -11.28
C SER A 445 -8.14 -11.22 -10.24
N ASP A 446 -7.91 -9.93 -10.52
CA ASP A 446 -7.26 -9.03 -9.56
C ASP A 446 -8.11 -8.86 -8.28
N ALA A 447 -9.43 -8.72 -8.41
CA ALA A 447 -10.36 -8.65 -7.27
C ALA A 447 -10.33 -9.92 -6.40
N VAL A 448 -10.28 -11.10 -7.02
CA VAL A 448 -10.12 -12.38 -6.29
C VAL A 448 -8.75 -12.44 -5.61
N GLY A 449 -7.70 -11.99 -6.30
CA GLY A 449 -6.37 -11.84 -5.72
C GLY A 449 -6.37 -10.94 -4.48
N LEU A 450 -7.12 -9.84 -4.51
CA LEU A 450 -7.30 -8.94 -3.36
C LEU A 450 -8.08 -9.59 -2.22
N ALA A 451 -9.11 -10.39 -2.51
CA ALA A 451 -9.83 -11.13 -1.49
C ALA A 451 -8.91 -12.14 -0.77
N LEU A 452 -8.11 -12.91 -1.53
CA LEU A 452 -7.12 -13.84 -0.97
C LEU A 452 -6.06 -13.11 -0.15
N PHE A 453 -5.55 -11.99 -0.69
CA PHE A 453 -4.62 -11.10 0.00
C PHE A 453 -5.19 -10.64 1.34
N THR A 454 -6.42 -10.12 1.36
CA THR A 454 -7.07 -9.62 2.58
C THR A 454 -7.29 -10.73 3.60
N MET A 455 -7.80 -11.89 3.19
CA MET A 455 -8.00 -13.03 4.11
C MET A 455 -6.68 -13.46 4.75
N LEU A 456 -5.63 -13.62 3.95
CA LEU A 456 -4.31 -14.01 4.44
C LEU A 456 -3.71 -12.92 5.35
N PHE A 457 -3.85 -11.64 4.97
CA PHE A 457 -3.34 -10.52 5.76
C PHE A 457 -3.98 -10.50 7.15
N ILE A 458 -5.32 -10.58 7.21
CA ILE A 458 -6.07 -10.57 8.46
C ILE A 458 -5.64 -11.78 9.33
N ALA A 459 -5.52 -12.97 8.73
CA ALA A 459 -5.12 -14.17 9.46
C ALA A 459 -3.69 -14.07 10.04
N LEU A 460 -2.72 -13.62 9.24
CA LEU A 460 -1.33 -13.48 9.67
C LEU A 460 -1.15 -12.34 10.69
N ASP A 461 -1.77 -11.18 10.45
CA ASP A 461 -1.69 -10.04 11.38
C ASP A 461 -2.39 -10.36 12.71
N ALA A 462 -3.55 -11.04 12.70
CA ALA A 462 -4.21 -11.50 13.92
C ALA A 462 -3.40 -12.55 14.70
N TYR A 463 -2.61 -13.37 13.99
CA TYR A 463 -1.71 -14.34 14.62
C TYR A 463 -0.50 -13.67 15.28
N HIS A 464 0.10 -12.66 14.62
CA HIS A 464 1.31 -12.00 15.10
C HIS A 464 1.06 -10.92 16.15
N LEU A 465 -0.03 -10.17 16.05
CA LEU A 465 -0.26 -8.99 16.87
C LEU A 465 -0.34 -9.28 18.37
N PRO A 466 -1.05 -10.33 18.84
CA PRO A 466 -1.06 -10.67 20.25
C PRO A 466 0.32 -11.07 20.78
N GLN A 467 1.17 -11.70 19.96
CA GLN A 467 2.54 -12.05 20.35
C GLN A 467 3.39 -10.79 20.57
N SER A 468 3.21 -9.79 19.70
CA SER A 468 3.88 -8.49 19.84
C SER A 468 3.41 -7.73 21.08
N VAL A 469 2.09 -7.72 21.35
CA VAL A 469 1.50 -7.07 22.54
C VAL A 469 1.85 -7.80 23.83
N ALA A 470 1.87 -9.13 23.83
CA ALA A 470 2.25 -9.91 25.01
C ALA A 470 3.71 -9.67 25.42
N ARG A 471 4.61 -9.42 24.46
CA ARG A 471 6.00 -9.02 24.73
C ARG A 471 6.11 -7.61 25.32
N LEU A 472 5.18 -6.71 25.00
CA LEU A 472 5.12 -5.36 25.57
C LEU A 472 4.68 -5.36 27.04
N GLY A 473 3.72 -6.22 27.40
CA GLY A 473 3.07 -6.21 28.72
C GLY A 473 3.61 -7.22 29.72
N SER A 474 4.49 -8.14 29.33
CA SER A 474 5.12 -9.05 30.29
C SER A 474 6.25 -8.30 31.00
N PRO A 475 6.28 -8.23 32.34
CA PRO A 475 7.49 -7.79 33.02
C PRO A 475 8.63 -8.70 32.55
N PRO A 476 9.86 -8.18 32.38
CA PRO A 476 11.00 -9.02 32.07
C PRO A 476 10.98 -10.19 33.06
N PRO A 477 11.20 -11.44 32.60
CA PRO A 477 11.30 -12.57 33.52
C PRO A 477 12.28 -12.11 34.58
N GLU A 478 11.80 -11.99 35.83
CA GLU A 478 12.59 -11.51 36.96
C GLU A 478 13.70 -12.54 37.06
N GLU A 479 14.79 -12.25 36.35
CA GLU A 479 15.90 -13.14 36.19
C GLU A 479 16.29 -13.40 37.61
N THR A 480 16.19 -14.67 37.96
CA THR A 480 16.15 -15.14 39.34
C THR A 480 17.51 -14.80 39.92
N ARG A 481 17.66 -13.54 40.32
CA ARG A 481 18.70 -13.08 41.21
C ARG A 481 18.45 -13.99 42.36
N LEU A 482 19.35 -14.95 42.50
CA LEU A 482 19.71 -15.63 43.72
C LEU A 482 20.13 -14.55 44.75
N GLN A 483 19.32 -13.52 44.96
CA GLN A 483 19.16 -12.95 46.27
C GLN A 483 18.74 -14.14 47.11
N LYS A 484 19.67 -14.58 47.95
CA LYS A 484 19.42 -15.32 49.19
C LYS A 484 18.33 -14.56 49.94
N ARG A 485 17.08 -14.76 49.54
CA ARG A 485 15.91 -14.19 50.17
C ARG A 485 15.55 -15.17 51.26
N ASP A 486 15.48 -14.66 52.47
CA ASP A 486 15.19 -15.45 53.67
C ASP A 486 14.01 -16.39 53.43
N PRO A 487 14.12 -17.68 53.80
CA PRO A 487 13.11 -18.71 53.50
C PRO A 487 11.77 -18.56 54.25
N LYS A 488 11.45 -17.39 54.81
CA LYS A 488 10.30 -17.21 55.72
C LYS A 488 9.19 -16.29 55.22
N THR A 489 9.34 -15.61 54.08
CA THR A 489 8.27 -14.76 53.54
C THR A 489 7.76 -15.29 52.20
N THR A 490 6.86 -16.26 52.30
CA THR A 490 6.08 -16.82 51.18
C THR A 490 5.02 -15.81 50.74
N THR A 491 5.41 -14.70 50.12
CA THR A 491 4.47 -13.87 49.36
C THR A 491 4.20 -14.56 48.03
N THR A 492 3.11 -15.32 47.97
CA THR A 492 2.53 -15.82 46.72
C THR A 492 2.25 -14.64 45.80
N ILE A 493 3.07 -14.48 44.76
CA ILE A 493 2.76 -13.58 43.65
C ILE A 493 1.48 -14.12 43.00
N PRO A 494 0.37 -13.37 43.00
CA PRO A 494 -0.91 -13.90 42.55
C PRO A 494 -0.86 -14.19 41.04
N ALA A 495 -1.40 -15.35 40.64
CA ALA A 495 -1.54 -15.84 39.26
C ALA A 495 -2.44 -14.97 38.34
N ARG A 496 -2.67 -13.69 38.69
CA ARG A 496 -3.58 -12.74 38.02
C ARG A 496 -3.14 -12.35 36.61
N LEU A 497 -1.88 -12.53 36.23
CA LEU A 497 -1.39 -12.21 34.87
C LEU A 497 -1.89 -13.17 33.78
N SER A 498 -2.33 -14.39 34.12
CA SER A 498 -2.81 -15.37 33.12
C SER A 498 -4.21 -15.06 32.57
N PHE A 499 -5.05 -14.39 33.36
CA PHE A 499 -6.46 -14.15 33.02
C PHE A 499 -6.64 -12.99 32.04
N THR A 500 -5.87 -11.91 32.18
CA THR A 500 -5.92 -10.75 31.27
C THR A 500 -5.41 -11.08 29.86
N GLN A 501 -4.40 -11.95 29.74
CA GLN A 501 -3.91 -12.38 28.43
C GLN A 501 -4.99 -13.13 27.63
N HIS A 502 -5.75 -14.03 28.27
CA HIS A 502 -6.81 -14.79 27.57
C HIS A 502 -7.91 -13.90 26.99
N HIS A 503 -8.34 -12.86 27.72
CA HIS A 503 -9.33 -11.91 27.23
C HIS A 503 -8.80 -11.06 26.06
N LEU A 504 -7.52 -10.68 26.10
CA LEU A 504 -6.88 -9.97 24.98
C LEU A 504 -6.84 -10.86 23.74
N PHE A 505 -6.41 -12.12 23.85
CA PHE A 505 -6.39 -13.05 22.70
C PHE A 505 -7.78 -13.28 22.11
N ALA A 506 -8.79 -13.52 22.95
CA ALA A 506 -10.18 -13.71 22.49
C ALA A 506 -10.71 -12.49 21.71
N GLY A 507 -10.27 -11.27 22.08
CA GLY A 507 -10.64 -10.03 21.42
C GLY A 507 -10.12 -9.89 19.98
N TRP A 508 -9.05 -10.59 19.60
CA TRP A 508 -8.45 -10.52 18.26
C TRP A 508 -8.90 -11.66 17.34
N TYR A 509 -9.02 -12.86 17.88
CA TYR A 509 -9.33 -14.06 17.08
C TYR A 509 -10.77 -14.08 16.57
N ALA A 510 -11.76 -13.74 17.41
CA ALA A 510 -13.15 -13.81 16.98
C ALA A 510 -13.46 -12.82 15.82
N PRO A 511 -13.06 -11.54 15.89
CA PRO A 511 -13.28 -10.61 14.78
C PRO A 511 -12.48 -10.96 13.52
N SER A 512 -11.23 -11.45 13.65
CA SER A 512 -10.42 -11.83 12.48
C SER A 512 -11.01 -13.03 11.74
N VAL A 513 -11.39 -14.10 12.44
CA VAL A 513 -12.04 -15.27 11.83
C VAL A 513 -13.35 -14.85 11.16
N LEU A 514 -14.17 -14.04 11.82
CA LEU A 514 -15.41 -13.52 11.24
C LEU A 514 -15.13 -12.72 9.95
N LEU A 515 -14.18 -11.79 9.97
CA LEU A 515 -13.87 -10.97 8.81
C LEU A 515 -13.29 -11.81 7.66
N VAL A 516 -12.41 -12.77 7.93
CA VAL A 516 -11.88 -13.70 6.92
C VAL A 516 -13.00 -14.49 6.25
N LEU A 517 -13.94 -15.03 7.04
CA LEU A 517 -15.09 -15.77 6.51
C LEU A 517 -16.05 -14.87 5.72
N LEU A 518 -16.15 -13.59 6.08
CA LEU A 518 -17.00 -12.62 5.40
C LEU A 518 -16.34 -11.98 4.16
N THR A 519 -15.02 -12.05 3.99
CA THR A 519 -14.31 -11.42 2.85
C THR A 519 -14.84 -11.86 1.48
N PRO A 520 -15.15 -13.14 1.19
CA PRO A 520 -15.70 -13.53 -0.11
C PRO A 520 -17.07 -12.91 -0.42
N VAL A 521 -17.83 -12.53 0.61
CA VAL A 521 -19.19 -11.99 0.47
C VAL A 521 -19.17 -10.46 0.47
N LEU A 522 -18.53 -9.86 1.48
CA LEU A 522 -18.48 -8.42 1.66
C LEU A 522 -17.42 -7.75 0.79
N GLY A 523 -16.42 -8.52 0.34
CA GLY A 523 -15.31 -8.02 -0.46
C GLY A 523 -14.14 -7.46 0.38
N PRO A 524 -12.93 -7.41 -0.21
CA PRO A 524 -11.75 -6.82 0.42
C PRO A 524 -11.90 -5.33 0.75
N MET A 525 -12.67 -4.54 -0.01
CA MET A 525 -12.85 -3.11 0.23
C MET A 525 -13.62 -2.80 1.52
N THR A 526 -14.38 -3.76 2.05
CA THR A 526 -15.05 -3.67 3.35
C THR A 526 -14.20 -4.31 4.43
N THR A 527 -13.78 -5.55 4.22
CA THR A 527 -13.17 -6.37 5.29
C THR A 527 -11.76 -5.93 5.64
N PHE A 528 -10.96 -5.48 4.66
CA PHE A 528 -9.61 -4.99 4.92
C PHE A 528 -9.59 -3.71 5.76
N PRO A 529 -10.28 -2.61 5.40
CA PRO A 529 -10.32 -1.42 6.26
C PRO A 529 -11.06 -1.67 7.58
N ALA A 530 -12.03 -2.59 7.64
CA ALA A 530 -12.64 -2.97 8.93
C ALA A 530 -11.62 -3.58 9.89
N TRP A 531 -10.79 -4.51 9.39
CA TRP A 531 -9.70 -5.09 10.18
C TRP A 531 -8.66 -4.04 10.58
N LEU A 532 -8.22 -3.21 9.63
CA LEU A 532 -7.26 -2.14 9.93
C LEU A 532 -7.85 -1.17 10.96
N SER A 533 -9.13 -0.80 10.87
CA SER A 533 -9.78 0.06 11.85
C SER A 533 -9.74 -0.54 13.26
N LEU A 534 -10.09 -1.82 13.40
CA LEU A 534 -10.04 -2.53 14.68
C LEU A 534 -8.61 -2.55 15.23
N ARG A 535 -7.64 -2.88 14.38
CA ARG A 535 -6.22 -2.90 14.71
C ARG A 535 -5.72 -1.54 15.20
N GLU A 536 -5.99 -0.48 14.44
CA GLU A 536 -5.59 0.89 14.79
C GLU A 536 -6.24 1.34 16.10
N LEU A 537 -7.53 1.06 16.31
CA LEU A 537 -8.23 1.42 17.54
C LEU A 537 -7.60 0.78 18.78
N GLN A 538 -7.11 -0.45 18.67
CA GLN A 538 -6.48 -1.14 19.79
C GLN A 538 -5.05 -0.65 20.05
N LEU A 539 -4.29 -0.34 18.99
CA LEU A 539 -2.98 0.32 19.13
C LEU A 539 -3.13 1.67 19.82
N GLU A 540 -4.12 2.48 19.42
CA GLU A 540 -4.42 3.76 20.05
C GLU A 540 -4.80 3.60 21.53
N LYS A 541 -5.54 2.54 21.90
CA LYS A 541 -5.86 2.25 23.31
C LYS A 541 -4.61 1.88 24.11
N ALA A 542 -3.75 1.04 23.55
CA ALA A 542 -2.50 0.64 24.19
C ALA A 542 -1.56 1.85 24.40
N GLU A 543 -1.45 2.72 23.40
CA GLU A 543 -0.68 3.97 23.49
C GLU A 543 -1.24 4.91 24.59
N LEU A 544 -2.57 5.06 24.68
CA LEU A 544 -3.20 5.87 25.73
C LEU A 544 -3.04 5.28 27.15
N GLU A 545 -3.02 3.94 27.27
CA GLU A 545 -2.76 3.28 28.55
C GLU A 545 -1.30 3.47 28.98
N ASP A 546 -0.34 3.33 28.06
CA ASP A 546 1.08 3.58 28.32
C ASP A 546 1.31 5.05 28.73
N GLU A 547 0.69 6.00 28.02
CA GLU A 547 0.75 7.43 28.36
C GLU A 547 0.18 7.71 29.76
N ARG A 548 -0.90 7.04 30.16
CA ARG A 548 -1.48 7.16 31.51
C ARG A 548 -0.55 6.61 32.58
N LEU A 549 0.09 5.46 32.33
CA LEU A 549 1.05 4.87 33.25
C LEU A 549 2.27 5.76 33.43
N LEU A 550 2.83 6.27 32.32
CA LEU A 550 3.95 7.21 32.35
C LEU A 550 3.60 8.50 33.10
N ARG A 551 2.38 9.03 32.93
CA ARG A 551 1.90 10.18 33.72
C ARG A 551 1.76 9.85 35.21
N ALA A 552 1.26 8.66 35.55
CA ALA A 552 1.14 8.23 36.94
C ALA A 552 2.52 8.05 37.60
N GLU A 553 3.51 7.54 36.87
CA GLU A 553 4.89 7.39 37.33
C GLU A 553 5.62 8.74 37.46
N ALA A 554 5.38 9.68 36.55
CA ALA A 554 5.98 11.00 36.58
C ALA A 554 5.44 11.90 37.72
N GLY A 555 4.35 11.51 38.37
CA GLY A 555 3.67 12.27 39.42
C GLY A 555 2.82 13.42 38.85
N GLU A 556 1.78 13.84 39.60
CA GLU A 556 0.78 14.83 39.19
C GLU A 556 1.31 16.24 38.86
N GLY A 557 2.63 16.47 38.96
CA GLY A 557 3.27 17.77 38.71
C GLY A 557 4.20 17.84 37.50
N VAL A 558 4.55 16.71 36.86
CA VAL A 558 5.46 16.73 35.70
C VAL A 558 4.63 16.68 34.43
N GLY A 559 4.14 17.86 34.02
CA GLY A 559 3.74 18.07 32.62
C GLY A 559 4.91 17.74 31.71
N LEU A 560 4.64 17.23 30.50
CA LEU A 560 5.64 16.98 29.46
C LEU A 560 6.60 18.19 29.38
N VAL A 561 7.79 18.09 29.97
CA VAL A 561 8.73 19.21 30.03
C VAL A 561 9.34 19.34 28.64
N VAL A 562 8.75 20.24 27.85
CA VAL A 562 9.39 20.82 26.68
C VAL A 562 10.63 21.54 27.19
N LYS A 563 11.80 20.97 26.90
CA LYS A 563 13.16 21.49 27.08
C LYS A 563 13.24 22.91 27.68
N GLU A 564 13.09 23.02 29.00
CA GLU A 564 13.34 24.28 29.70
C GLU A 564 14.82 24.30 30.09
N THR A 565 15.63 24.99 29.30
CA THR A 565 17.05 25.18 29.61
C THR A 565 17.11 26.22 30.74
N ARG A 566 17.04 25.78 31.99
CA ARG A 566 17.12 26.68 33.14
C ARG A 566 18.57 26.86 33.53
N GLU A 567 19.13 28.03 33.23
CA GLU A 567 20.46 28.43 33.70
C GLU A 567 20.36 28.90 35.15
N GLU A 568 20.75 28.06 36.11
CA GLU A 568 20.96 28.49 37.49
C GLU A 568 22.41 28.97 37.68
N ILE A 569 22.60 30.27 37.85
CA ILE A 569 23.87 30.86 38.26
C ILE A 569 23.95 30.83 39.79
N VAL A 570 24.62 29.82 40.35
CA VAL A 570 24.88 29.77 41.79
C VAL A 570 26.13 30.60 42.12
N SER A 571 25.92 31.85 42.55
CA SER A 571 27.01 32.69 43.07
C SER A 571 27.29 32.35 44.54
N THR A 572 28.38 31.63 44.81
CA THR A 572 28.85 31.44 46.19
C THR A 572 29.64 32.66 46.65
N ARG A 573 29.07 33.49 47.53
CA ARG A 573 29.82 34.54 48.23
C ARG A 573 30.75 33.90 49.27
N PRO A 574 32.05 34.23 49.31
CA PRO A 574 32.96 33.70 50.31
C PRO A 574 32.52 34.13 51.71
N ALA A 575 32.42 33.18 52.63
CA ALA A 575 32.12 33.44 54.03
C ALA A 575 33.20 34.35 54.63
N ALA A 576 32.80 35.53 55.11
CA ALA A 576 33.69 36.41 55.85
C ALA A 576 34.15 35.69 57.13
N LYS A 577 35.43 35.33 57.19
CA LYS A 577 36.07 34.93 58.44
C LYS A 577 36.04 36.14 59.39
N LYS A 578 35.36 35.98 60.53
CA LYS A 578 35.44 36.91 61.67
C LYS A 578 36.79 36.78 62.36
#